data_AF-A0A8S1EHJ5-F1
#
_entry.id   AF-A0A8S1EHJ5-F1
#
_cell.length_a   1.000
_cell.length_b   1.000
_cell.length_c   1.000
_cell.angle_alpha   90.00
_cell.angle_beta   90.00
_cell.angle_gamma   90.00
#
_symmetry.space_group_name_H-M   'P 1'
#
loop_
_entity.id
_entity.type
_entity.pdbx_description
1 polymer ?
#
loop_
_entity_poly.entity_id
_entity_poly.type
_entity_poly.pdbx_seq_one_letter_code
_entity_poly.pdbx_strand_id
1 'polypeptide(L)'
;MADGDEFIITAKLFEQNQLSRARALFELYSSSGAIILHFRHDFETPSQKKKIVLNSWSVWGWGNELHHASPFKPGQHVKIHVKKLGDIYEITLTDGVVLTFPHRFSDTQNPTSFYYLGDWTFSKIQMICAKRNSESE
;
A
#
# COMPACT_ATOMS: atom_id res chain seq x y z
N MET A 1 9.72 5.23 -8.07
CA MET A 1 10.32 5.29 -6.71
C MET A 1 11.65 4.59 -6.77
N ALA A 2 12.76 5.30 -6.63
CA ALA A 2 14.05 4.68 -6.40
C ALA A 2 14.19 4.24 -4.93
N ASP A 3 15.31 3.60 -4.61
CA ASP A 3 15.62 3.23 -3.24
C ASP A 3 15.61 4.45 -2.31
N GLY A 4 15.00 4.28 -1.12
CA GLY A 4 14.79 5.33 -0.13
C GLY A 4 13.61 6.26 -0.39
N ASP A 5 13.02 6.28 -1.60
CA ASP A 5 11.84 7.11 -1.89
C ASP A 5 10.63 6.64 -1.06
N GLU A 6 9.78 7.60 -0.68
CA GLU A 6 8.56 7.36 0.09
C GLU A 6 7.30 7.79 -0.67
N PHE A 7 6.23 7.01 -0.50
CA PHE A 7 4.89 7.31 -0.96
C PHE A 7 3.95 7.29 0.24
N ILE A 8 3.36 8.45 0.55
CA ILE A 8 2.58 8.67 1.75
C ILE A 8 1.14 8.94 1.37
N ILE A 9 0.24 8.17 1.97
CA ILE A 9 -1.21 8.26 1.80
C ILE A 9 -1.82 8.73 3.11
N THR A 10 -2.59 9.81 3.07
CA THR A 10 -3.47 10.22 4.16
C THR A 10 -4.91 10.13 3.70
N ALA A 11 -5.74 9.43 4.47
CA ALA A 11 -7.14 9.16 4.14
C ALA A 11 -8.00 9.11 5.42
N LYS A 12 -9.32 9.14 5.25
CA LYS A 12 -10.30 8.80 6.27
C LYS A 12 -11.02 7.52 5.84
N LEU A 13 -10.96 6.49 6.68
CA LEU A 13 -11.76 5.29 6.48
C LEU A 13 -13.24 5.61 6.71
N PHE A 14 -14.12 4.97 5.96
CA PHE A 14 -15.56 5.13 6.15
C PHE A 14 -16.00 4.58 7.51
N GLU A 15 -17.08 5.16 8.04
CA GLU A 15 -17.73 4.67 9.25
C GLU A 15 -18.44 3.33 8.99
N GLN A 16 -18.76 2.57 10.03
CA GLN A 16 -19.31 1.21 9.89
C GLN A 16 -20.62 1.20 9.07
N ASN A 17 -21.45 2.22 9.23
CA ASN A 17 -22.72 2.41 8.52
C ASN A 17 -22.55 2.92 7.07
N GLN A 18 -21.33 3.28 6.67
CA GLN A 18 -20.99 3.76 5.32
C GLN A 18 -20.29 2.69 4.47
N LEU A 19 -19.93 1.54 5.06
CA LEU A 19 -19.23 0.48 4.34
C LEU A 19 -20.13 -0.13 3.26
N SER A 20 -19.63 -0.14 2.02
CA SER A 20 -20.32 -0.75 0.89
C SER A 20 -19.75 -2.11 0.52
N ARG A 21 -18.42 -2.21 0.46
CA ARG A 21 -17.67 -3.42 0.10
C ARG A 21 -16.91 -4.00 1.29
N ALA A 22 -16.84 -3.27 2.40
CA ALA A 22 -16.05 -3.54 3.58
C ALA A 22 -14.55 -3.70 3.25
N ARG A 23 -14.05 -2.92 2.29
CA ARG A 23 -12.64 -2.94 1.86
C ARG A 23 -12.16 -1.57 1.41
N ALA A 24 -10.92 -1.25 1.71
CA ALA A 24 -10.20 -0.08 1.21
C ALA A 24 -8.84 -0.53 0.68
N LEU A 25 -8.50 -0.17 -0.56
CA LEU A 25 -7.28 -0.65 -1.21
C LEU A 25 -6.59 0.42 -2.03
N PHE A 26 -5.27 0.29 -2.14
CA PHE A 26 -4.48 1.00 -3.11
C PHE A 26 -3.48 0.07 -3.79
N GLU A 27 -3.09 0.45 -5.00
CA GLU A 27 -2.23 -0.33 -5.86
C GLU A 27 -1.17 0.56 -6.50
N LEU A 28 0.05 0.04 -6.56
CA LEU A 28 1.14 0.59 -7.33
C LEU A 28 1.35 -0.28 -8.57
N TYR A 29 1.43 0.36 -9.73
CA TYR A 29 1.62 -0.30 -11.02
C TYR A 29 2.98 0.01 -11.62
N SER A 30 3.60 -0.99 -12.24
CA SER A 30 4.76 -0.76 -13.11
C SER A 30 4.35 -0.28 -14.49
N SER A 31 5.33 0.17 -15.28
CA SER A 31 5.13 0.54 -16.69
C SER A 31 4.59 -0.59 -17.56
N SER A 32 4.79 -1.85 -17.15
CA SER A 32 4.25 -3.03 -17.85
C SER A 32 2.78 -3.32 -17.52
N GLY A 33 2.18 -2.57 -16.58
CA GLY A 33 0.82 -2.79 -16.10
C GLY A 33 0.69 -3.86 -15.00
N ALA A 34 1.79 -4.44 -14.53
CA ALA A 34 1.77 -5.33 -13.36
C ALA A 34 1.48 -4.53 -12.08
N ILE A 35 0.71 -5.12 -11.15
CA ILE A 35 0.52 -4.56 -9.81
C ILE A 35 1.70 -5.01 -8.96
N ILE A 36 2.64 -4.09 -8.72
CA ILE A 36 3.87 -4.36 -7.97
C ILE A 36 3.67 -4.33 -6.46
N LEU A 37 2.64 -3.62 -6.00
CA LEU A 37 2.17 -3.67 -4.62
C LEU A 37 0.65 -3.45 -4.61
N HIS A 38 -0.08 -4.48 -4.17
CA HIS A 38 -1.48 -4.39 -3.80
C HIS A 38 -1.56 -4.34 -2.28
N PHE A 39 -2.07 -3.24 -1.73
CA PHE A 39 -2.40 -3.12 -0.31
C PHE A 39 -3.91 -3.07 -0.18
N ARG A 40 -4.49 -3.97 0.62
CA ARG A 40 -5.92 -3.99 0.91
C ARG A 40 -6.16 -4.12 2.40
N HIS A 41 -6.91 -3.17 2.95
CA HIS A 41 -7.54 -3.30 4.24
C HIS A 41 -8.94 -3.90 4.08
N ASP A 42 -9.18 -5.05 4.71
CA ASP A 42 -10.52 -5.61 4.89
C ASP A 42 -11.04 -5.17 6.28
N PHE A 43 -12.24 -4.61 6.32
CA PHE A 43 -12.91 -4.24 7.57
C PHE A 43 -13.44 -5.48 8.28
N GLU A 44 -13.74 -5.35 9.58
CA GLU A 44 -14.39 -6.44 10.33
C GLU A 44 -15.85 -6.55 9.92
N THR A 45 -16.28 -7.79 9.66
CA THR A 45 -17.66 -8.16 9.34
C THR A 45 -18.07 -9.34 10.23
N PRO A 46 -19.35 -9.72 10.27
CA PRO A 46 -19.79 -10.89 11.03
C PRO A 46 -19.08 -12.20 10.63
N SER A 47 -18.59 -12.31 9.40
CA SER A 47 -17.94 -13.51 8.86
C SER A 47 -16.42 -13.42 8.78
N GLN A 48 -15.82 -12.25 9.04
CA GLN A 48 -14.39 -12.03 8.81
C GLN A 48 -13.80 -11.01 9.79
N LYS A 49 -12.65 -11.36 10.37
CA LYS A 49 -11.83 -10.42 11.14
C LYS A 49 -11.12 -9.43 10.22
N LYS A 50 -11.03 -8.18 10.68
CA LYS A 50 -10.27 -7.14 9.97
C LYS A 50 -8.82 -7.58 9.75
N LYS A 51 -8.32 -7.34 8.55
CA LYS A 51 -6.95 -7.71 8.16
C LYS A 51 -6.41 -6.76 7.10
N ILE A 52 -5.10 -6.77 6.95
CA ILE A 52 -4.42 -6.20 5.79
C ILE A 52 -3.94 -7.38 4.94
N VAL A 53 -4.14 -7.28 3.64
CA VAL A 53 -3.65 -8.23 2.64
C VAL A 53 -2.71 -7.51 1.71
N LEU A 54 -1.51 -8.05 1.56
CA LEU A 54 -0.50 -7.56 0.61
C LEU A 54 -0.30 -8.60 -0.48
N ASN A 55 -0.28 -8.17 -1.74
CA ASN A 55 -0.04 -9.06 -2.87
C ASN A 55 0.56 -8.31 -4.08
N SER A 56 0.73 -9.03 -5.17
CA SER A 56 1.15 -8.54 -6.48
C SER A 56 0.34 -9.25 -7.56
N TRP A 57 0.13 -8.60 -8.70
CA TRP A 57 -0.51 -9.21 -9.87
C TRP A 57 0.43 -9.13 -11.08
N SER A 58 0.59 -10.25 -11.76
CA SER A 58 1.35 -10.37 -13.00
C SER A 58 0.47 -10.85 -14.14
N VAL A 59 1.05 -11.05 -15.33
CA VAL A 59 0.36 -11.68 -16.47
C VAL A 59 -0.19 -13.07 -16.11
N TRP A 60 0.41 -13.73 -15.11
CA TRP A 60 0.04 -15.05 -14.61
C TRP A 60 -1.00 -15.01 -13.49
N GLY A 61 -1.47 -13.82 -13.10
CA GLY A 61 -2.47 -13.62 -12.04
C GLY A 61 -1.89 -13.16 -10.70
N TRP A 62 -2.69 -13.33 -9.65
CA TRP A 62 -2.32 -13.00 -8.26
C TRP A 62 -1.21 -13.92 -7.76
N GLY A 63 -0.24 -13.35 -7.06
CA GLY A 63 0.73 -14.12 -6.29
C GLY A 63 0.17 -14.63 -4.96
N ASN A 64 1.07 -15.11 -4.09
CA ASN A 64 0.71 -15.53 -2.74
C ASN A 64 0.32 -14.31 -1.88
N GLU A 65 -0.78 -14.38 -1.14
CA GLU A 65 -1.19 -13.30 -0.23
C GLU A 65 -0.31 -13.30 1.05
N LEU A 66 0.10 -12.11 1.51
CA LEU A 66 0.61 -11.91 2.86
C LEU A 66 -0.48 -11.27 3.72
N HIS A 67 -0.74 -11.86 4.88
CA HIS A 67 -1.83 -11.46 5.76
C HIS A 67 -1.28 -10.86 7.05
N HIS A 68 -1.83 -9.72 7.46
CA HIS A 68 -1.46 -9.04 8.69
C HIS A 68 -2.71 -8.63 9.47
N ALA A 69 -2.60 -8.55 10.79
CA ALA A 69 -3.65 -7.95 11.60
C ALA A 69 -3.77 -6.46 11.25
N SER A 70 -4.99 -5.96 11.14
CA SER A 70 -5.20 -4.53 10.88
C SER A 70 -5.44 -3.78 12.20
N PRO A 71 -4.67 -2.72 12.50
CA PRO A 71 -4.94 -1.86 13.66
C PRO A 71 -6.10 -0.90 13.40
N PHE A 72 -6.49 -0.69 12.15
CA PHE A 72 -7.44 0.35 11.76
C PHE A 72 -8.86 0.11 12.28
N LYS A 73 -9.59 1.20 12.44
CA LYS A 73 -11.00 1.22 12.84
C LYS A 73 -11.84 2.01 11.83
N PRO A 74 -13.13 1.68 11.66
CA PRO A 74 -14.05 2.51 10.88
C PRO A 74 -14.04 3.96 11.35
N GLY A 75 -14.15 4.91 10.42
CA GLY A 75 -14.14 6.35 10.69
C GLY A 75 -12.75 6.95 11.02
N GLN A 76 -11.71 6.13 11.16
CA GLN A 76 -10.37 6.58 11.54
C GLN A 76 -9.67 7.35 10.41
N HIS A 77 -8.99 8.43 10.78
CA HIS A 77 -8.00 9.05 9.90
C HIS A 77 -6.72 8.21 9.92
N VAL A 78 -6.29 7.79 8.73
CA VAL A 78 -5.12 6.94 8.55
C VAL A 78 -4.06 7.68 7.76
N LYS A 79 -2.82 7.37 8.12
CA LYS A 79 -1.61 7.70 7.38
C LYS A 79 -0.83 6.41 7.15
N ILE A 80 -0.52 6.13 5.90
CA ILE A 80 0.22 4.96 5.45
C ILE A 80 1.46 5.46 4.71
N HIS A 81 2.64 5.04 5.16
CA HIS A 81 3.91 5.36 4.52
C HIS A 81 4.44 4.12 3.84
N VAL A 82 4.66 4.17 2.52
CA VAL A 82 5.31 3.11 1.76
C VAL A 82 6.69 3.60 1.37
N LYS A 83 7.74 2.95 1.87
CA LYS A 83 9.12 3.27 1.55
C LYS A 83 9.74 2.14 0.74
N LYS A 84 10.42 2.45 -0.35
CA LYS A 84 11.24 1.45 -1.07
C LYS A 84 12.58 1.30 -0.35
N LEU A 85 12.95 0.10 0.04
CA LEU A 85 14.21 -0.22 0.71
C LEU A 85 14.79 -1.52 0.14
N GLY A 86 15.89 -1.44 -0.60
CA GLY A 86 16.50 -2.56 -1.30
C GLY A 86 15.44 -3.35 -2.09
N ASP A 87 15.27 -4.61 -1.66
CA ASP A 87 14.38 -5.60 -2.27
C ASP A 87 12.98 -5.67 -1.62
N ILE A 88 12.61 -4.69 -0.79
CA ILE A 88 11.32 -4.64 -0.11
C ILE A 88 10.62 -3.28 -0.19
N TYR A 89 9.32 -3.30 -0.01
CA TYR A 89 8.57 -2.16 0.50
C TYR A 89 8.41 -2.29 2.02
N GLU A 90 8.83 -1.27 2.75
CA GLU A 90 8.46 -1.07 4.14
C GLU A 90 7.19 -0.23 4.21
N ILE A 91 6.18 -0.69 4.95
CA ILE A 91 4.86 -0.07 5.02
C ILE A 91 4.56 0.26 6.48
N THR A 92 4.69 1.53 6.85
CA THR A 92 4.41 2.01 8.21
C THR A 92 2.98 2.50 8.30
N LEU A 93 2.22 1.89 9.21
CA LEU A 93 0.84 2.22 9.50
C LEU A 93 0.73 3.39 10.49
N THR A 94 -0.49 3.85 10.72
CA THR A 94 -0.77 5.06 11.51
C THR A 94 -0.35 4.96 12.98
N ASP A 95 -0.34 3.76 13.54
CA ASP A 95 0.07 3.46 14.92
C ASP A 95 1.57 3.12 15.05
N GLY A 96 2.33 3.22 13.96
CA GLY A 96 3.75 2.89 13.92
C GLY A 96 4.05 1.41 13.67
N VAL A 97 3.03 0.55 13.51
CA VAL A 97 3.25 -0.83 13.07
C VAL A 97 3.87 -0.82 11.68
N VAL A 98 4.94 -1.61 11.51
CA VAL A 98 5.67 -1.74 10.25
C VAL A 98 5.37 -3.10 9.63
N LEU A 99 4.91 -3.10 8.39
CA LEU A 99 4.77 -4.29 7.55
C LEU A 99 5.86 -4.28 6.47
N THR A 100 6.20 -5.45 5.93
CA THR A 100 7.16 -5.57 4.83
C THR A 100 6.55 -6.39 3.69
N PHE A 101 6.86 -6.00 2.46
CA PHE A 101 6.45 -6.72 1.27
C PHE A 101 7.63 -6.87 0.30
N PRO A 102 8.03 -8.09 -0.08
CA PRO A 102 9.16 -8.29 -0.98
C PRO A 102 8.83 -7.82 -2.40
N HIS A 103 9.80 -7.24 -3.08
CA HIS A 103 9.75 -7.02 -4.52
C HIS A 103 9.71 -8.37 -5.22
N ARG A 104 8.63 -8.62 -5.99
CA ARG A 104 8.41 -9.88 -6.72
C ARG A 104 8.76 -9.79 -8.20
N PHE A 105 9.18 -8.61 -8.63
CA PHE A 105 9.57 -8.30 -9.99
C PHE A 105 10.94 -7.65 -9.97
N SER A 106 11.62 -7.63 -11.11
CA SER A 106 12.94 -7.01 -11.24
C SER A 106 12.92 -5.53 -10.83
N ASP A 107 14.03 -5.03 -10.28
CA ASP A 107 14.20 -3.65 -9.79
C ASP A 107 13.95 -2.56 -10.85
N THR A 108 13.91 -2.93 -12.12
CA THR A 108 13.53 -2.05 -13.23
C THR A 108 12.04 -1.68 -13.20
N GLN A 109 11.21 -2.39 -12.43
CA GLN A 109 9.77 -2.14 -12.34
C GLN A 109 9.42 -1.14 -11.24
N ASN A 110 9.92 0.08 -11.40
CA ASN A 110 9.50 1.19 -10.56
C ASN A 110 8.00 1.51 -10.76
N PRO A 111 7.29 1.94 -9.71
CA PRO A 111 5.91 2.36 -9.85
C PRO A 111 5.81 3.58 -10.75
N THR A 112 4.94 3.50 -11.75
CA THR A 112 4.59 4.58 -12.68
C THR A 112 3.16 5.07 -12.50
N SER A 113 2.31 4.31 -11.82
CA SER A 113 0.92 4.68 -11.61
C SER A 113 0.41 4.21 -10.25
N PHE A 114 -0.54 4.97 -9.71
CA PHE A 114 -1.21 4.71 -8.44
C PHE A 114 -2.71 4.59 -8.70
N TYR A 115 -3.33 3.57 -8.11
CA TYR A 115 -4.77 3.37 -8.14
C TYR A 115 -5.28 3.19 -6.71
N TYR A 116 -6.53 3.56 -6.48
CA TYR A 116 -7.20 3.31 -5.22
C TYR A 116 -8.67 3.01 -5.43
N LEU A 117 -9.26 2.25 -4.51
CA LEU A 117 -10.68 1.91 -4.52
C LEU A 117 -11.16 1.59 -3.11
N GLY A 118 -12.47 1.67 -2.90
CA GLY A 118 -13.13 1.14 -1.71
C GLY A 118 -13.58 2.20 -0.71
N ASP A 119 -13.82 1.76 0.51
CA ASP A 119 -14.57 2.47 1.56
C ASP A 119 -13.66 3.42 2.37
N TRP A 120 -13.12 4.44 1.69
CA TRP A 120 -12.28 5.49 2.26
C TRP A 120 -12.25 6.74 1.37
N THR A 121 -11.95 7.91 1.95
CA THR A 121 -11.71 9.16 1.23
C THR A 121 -10.28 9.65 1.43
N PHE A 122 -9.62 10.05 0.35
CA PHE A 122 -8.27 10.61 0.42
C PHE A 122 -8.32 12.08 0.79
N SER A 123 -7.39 12.49 1.65
CA SER A 123 -7.13 13.90 1.94
C SER A 123 -5.80 14.35 1.34
N LYS A 124 -4.80 13.47 1.28
CA LYS A 124 -3.47 13.82 0.75
C LYS A 124 -2.74 12.60 0.20
N ILE A 125 -2.04 12.80 -0.91
CA ILE A 125 -1.04 11.87 -1.45
C ILE A 125 0.26 12.65 -1.61
N GLN A 126 1.37 12.08 -1.18
CA GLN A 126 2.69 12.70 -1.32
C GLN A 126 3.70 11.66 -1.79
N MET A 127 4.60 12.07 -2.68
CA MET A 127 5.81 11.35 -3.01
C MET A 127 7.00 12.17 -2.52
N ILE A 128 7.89 11.55 -1.77
CA ILE A 128 9.13 12.17 -1.28
C ILE A 128 10.28 11.41 -1.93
N CYS A 129 11.05 12.11 -2.75
CA CYS A 129 12.24 11.55 -3.36
C CYS A 129 13.40 11.63 -2.36
N ALA A 130 14.08 10.52 -2.11
CA ALA A 130 15.28 10.51 -1.27
C ALA A 130 16.36 11.40 -1.88
N LYS A 131 17.17 12.03 -1.01
CA LYS A 131 18.33 12.80 -1.46
C LYS A 131 19.34 11.82 -2.07
N ARG A 132 19.65 12.03 -3.35
CA ARG A 132 20.73 11.34 -4.04
C ARG A 132 21.93 12.25 -3.98
N ASN A 133 23.02 11.81 -3.35
CA ASN A 133 24.29 12.51 -3.52
C ASN A 133 24.77 12.16 -4.93
N SER A 134 24.99 13.16 -5.77
CA SER A 134 25.79 12.94 -6.98
C SER A 134 27.17 12.51 -6.51
N GLU A 135 27.58 11.29 -6.82
CA GLU A 135 29.00 10.97 -6.83
C GLU A 135 29.62 11.91 -7.87
N SER A 136 30.39 12.88 -7.38
CA SER A 136 31.32 13.61 -8.23
C SER A 136 32.40 12.63 -8.65
N GLU A 137 32.32 12.17 -9.90
CA GLU A 137 33.45 11.53 -10.60
C GLU A 137 34.68 12.44 -10.66
#